data_AF-A0A9J9KKT9-F1
#
_entry.id   AF-A0A9J9KKT9-F1
#
_cell.length_a   1.000
_cell.length_b   1.000
_cell.length_c   1.000
_cell.angle_alpha   90.00
_cell.angle_beta   90.00
_cell.angle_gamma   90.00
#
_symmetry.space_group_name_H-M   'P 1'
#
loop_
_entity.id
_entity.type
_entity.pdbx_description
1 polymer ?
#
loop_
_entity_poly.entity_id
_entity_poly.type
_entity_poly.pdbx_seq_one_letter_code
_entity_poly.pdbx_strand_id
1 'polypeptide(L)'
;MGMEHRGTLGWVAVAMAALWLAGCKDPAGTPAVQASTPTPATAPPSATAAAPAATTTAAPAAAAVVAAPPGAAPAAPRTLPLGVQGVAPAGVTVRVKSVQIGGDATVLDVSISFANRITDSTMLALADTYLQDESGARLHVKRPDNNRDITIREGQTLDGQLVFLGRVLPTTRTLKLVFNDGNDGDNIVAPGLSMDLPLQAG
;
A
#
# COMPACT_ATOMS: atom_id res chain seq x y z
N MET A 1 10.55 62.60 8.69
CA MET A 1 9.34 63.01 9.43
C MET A 1 8.31 61.90 9.25
N GLY A 2 7.75 61.23 10.24
CA GLY A 2 7.82 61.32 11.70
C GLY A 2 6.77 60.36 12.30
N MET A 3 6.97 60.01 13.57
CA MET A 3 6.04 59.42 14.55
C MET A 3 5.58 57.98 14.27
N GLU A 4 6.17 56.96 14.91
CA GLU A 4 6.16 56.64 16.35
C GLU A 4 4.74 56.52 16.93
N HIS A 5 4.28 55.28 17.11
CA HIS A 5 3.26 54.95 18.09
C HIS A 5 3.80 53.90 19.06
N ARG A 6 4.03 54.38 20.28
CA ARG A 6 4.35 53.65 21.50
C ARG A 6 3.03 53.32 22.21
N GLY A 7 3.00 52.21 22.96
CA GLY A 7 1.96 51.93 23.97
C GLY A 7 1.78 50.43 24.21
N THR A 8 2.56 49.83 25.12
CA THR A 8 2.25 49.56 26.56
C THR A 8 1.58 48.18 26.77
N LEU A 9 2.31 47.15 27.22
CA LEU A 9 2.69 46.79 28.61
C LEU A 9 1.61 45.99 29.38
N GLY A 10 1.94 44.75 29.74
CA GLY A 10 1.24 43.89 30.70
C GLY A 10 1.84 42.47 30.71
N TRP A 11 3.02 42.28 31.31
CA TRP A 11 3.25 41.47 32.54
C TRP A 11 2.96 39.96 32.36
N VAL A 12 3.97 39.14 32.02
CA VAL A 12 4.91 38.40 32.90
C VAL A 12 4.22 37.43 33.88
N ALA A 13 4.37 36.13 33.63
CA ALA A 13 4.69 35.14 34.66
C ALA A 13 5.54 34.02 34.04
N VAL A 14 6.81 34.00 34.45
CA VAL A 14 7.80 32.95 34.24
C VAL A 14 7.61 31.90 35.34
N ALA A 15 7.58 30.62 34.97
CA ALA A 15 7.92 29.51 35.86
C ALA A 15 8.54 28.41 34.98
N MET A 16 9.87 28.46 34.84
CA MET A 16 10.84 27.62 35.54
C MET A 16 10.97 26.20 34.97
N ALA A 17 12.14 25.99 34.37
CA ALA A 17 12.66 24.74 33.88
C ALA A 17 13.09 23.79 35.00
N ALA A 18 12.97 22.49 34.76
CA ALA A 18 13.86 21.47 35.32
C ALA A 18 13.94 20.26 34.37
N LEU A 19 15.01 20.22 33.57
CA LEU A 19 15.59 18.98 33.05
C LEU A 19 16.27 18.26 34.23
N TRP A 20 16.00 16.97 34.43
CA TRP A 20 16.99 16.00 34.95
C TRP A 20 16.71 14.60 34.41
N LEU A 21 17.82 13.88 34.22
CA LEU A 21 17.99 12.61 33.52
C LEU A 21 17.55 11.37 34.32
N ALA A 22 17.41 10.28 33.54
CA ALA A 22 17.80 8.89 33.86
C ALA A 22 16.87 8.02 34.73
N GLY A 23 16.54 6.84 34.17
CA GLY A 23 16.67 5.58 34.90
C GLY A 23 15.39 4.81 35.26
N CYS A 24 14.64 4.30 34.29
CA CYS A 24 13.66 3.24 34.54
C CYS A 24 14.31 1.85 34.47
N LYS A 25 14.88 1.46 35.61
CA LYS A 25 14.70 0.18 36.32
C LYS A 25 14.38 -1.09 35.49
N ASP A 26 15.41 -1.88 35.26
CA ASP A 26 15.39 -3.34 35.09
C ASP A 26 14.69 -4.06 36.27
N PRO A 27 13.88 -5.10 35.99
CA PRO A 27 13.75 -6.24 36.89
C PRO A 27 14.50 -7.46 36.32
N ALA A 28 15.47 -7.89 37.13
CA ALA A 28 16.29 -9.08 36.97
C ALA A 28 15.51 -10.38 36.76
N GLY A 29 16.09 -11.28 35.98
CA GLY A 29 15.67 -12.67 35.85
C GLY A 29 16.75 -13.51 35.17
N THR A 30 17.87 -13.74 35.84
CA THR A 30 18.84 -14.79 35.46
C THR A 30 18.36 -16.13 36.01
N PRO A 31 18.44 -17.21 35.22
CA PRO A 31 19.40 -18.27 35.57
C PRO A 31 20.26 -18.62 34.33
N ALA A 32 21.58 -18.56 34.47
CA ALA A 32 22.41 -19.72 34.77
C ALA A 32 22.64 -20.65 33.56
N VAL A 33 23.84 -20.47 33.00
CA VAL A 33 24.69 -21.41 32.27
C VAL A 33 24.24 -22.88 32.36
N GLN A 34 24.10 -23.52 31.20
CA GLN A 34 24.61 -24.89 31.01
C GLN A 34 24.88 -25.14 29.53
N ALA A 35 26.17 -25.09 29.19
CA ALA A 35 26.70 -25.75 28.00
C ALA A 35 26.65 -27.27 28.26
N SER A 36 26.14 -28.04 27.30
CA SER A 36 26.34 -29.48 27.24
C SER A 36 26.45 -29.91 25.77
N THR A 37 27.56 -30.60 25.55
CA THR A 37 28.19 -31.17 24.35
C THR A 37 27.29 -31.86 23.32
N PRO A 38 27.77 -31.96 22.04
CA PRO A 38 27.15 -32.79 21.02
C PRO A 38 27.61 -34.25 21.13
N THR A 39 26.71 -35.22 20.89
CA THR A 39 27.09 -36.62 20.65
C THR A 39 26.23 -37.23 19.53
N PRO A 40 26.83 -38.01 18.59
CA PRO A 40 26.21 -38.40 17.33
C PRO A 40 25.65 -39.83 17.29
N ALA A 41 24.93 -40.12 16.19
CA ALA A 41 24.60 -41.42 15.58
C ALA A 41 23.72 -42.38 16.40
N THR A 42 22.66 -42.97 15.83
CA THR A 42 22.75 -44.29 15.16
C THR A 42 21.44 -44.57 14.39
N ALA A 43 21.56 -45.06 13.15
CA ALA A 43 20.55 -45.80 12.39
C ALA A 43 20.96 -47.30 12.36
N PRO A 44 20.22 -48.21 11.68
CA PRO A 44 18.86 -48.74 11.79
C PRO A 44 18.87 -50.23 12.29
N PRO A 45 17.83 -51.08 12.15
CA PRO A 45 17.60 -51.84 10.90
C PRO A 45 16.13 -52.22 10.53
N SER A 46 16.02 -52.72 9.29
CA SER A 46 14.95 -53.40 8.52
C SER A 46 14.17 -54.49 9.29
N ALA A 47 13.09 -55.14 8.84
CA ALA A 47 12.29 -55.24 7.61
C ALA A 47 11.03 -56.07 7.99
N THR A 48 9.93 -56.01 7.22
CA THR A 48 9.07 -57.18 6.95
C THR A 48 8.22 -56.92 5.71
N ALA A 49 8.33 -57.84 4.74
CA ALA A 49 7.50 -57.95 3.56
C ALA A 49 6.31 -58.88 3.84
N ALA A 50 5.13 -58.57 3.27
CA ALA A 50 4.11 -59.55 2.93
C ALA A 50 3.21 -59.00 1.81
N ALA A 51 3.18 -59.73 0.68
CA ALA A 51 2.25 -59.57 -0.44
C ALA A 51 0.98 -60.42 -0.21
N PRO A 52 0.12 -60.69 -1.23
CA PRO A 52 -0.82 -59.81 -1.92
C PRO A 52 -2.28 -60.33 -1.79
N ALA A 53 -3.32 -59.51 -2.05
CA ALA A 53 -4.67 -60.03 -2.32
C ALA A 53 -5.54 -59.06 -3.15
N ALA A 54 -5.80 -59.50 -4.39
CA ALA A 54 -7.09 -59.54 -5.11
C ALA A 54 -8.00 -58.30 -5.23
N THR A 55 -8.08 -57.83 -6.48
CA THR A 55 -9.28 -57.54 -7.30
C THR A 55 -10.38 -56.61 -6.74
N THR A 56 -10.62 -55.51 -7.45
CA THR A 56 -11.90 -55.26 -8.15
C THR A 56 -11.67 -54.24 -9.27
N THR A 57 -11.90 -54.67 -10.50
CA THR A 57 -12.04 -53.80 -11.68
C THR A 57 -13.37 -53.08 -11.56
N ALA A 58 -13.35 -51.77 -11.29
CA ALA A 58 -14.52 -50.92 -11.41
C ALA A 58 -14.48 -50.21 -12.77
N ALA A 59 -15.49 -50.50 -13.59
CA ALA A 59 -15.70 -49.91 -14.90
C ALA A 59 -15.71 -48.37 -14.84
N PRO A 60 -15.14 -47.67 -15.84
CA PRO A 60 -15.29 -46.22 -15.91
C PRO A 60 -16.73 -45.93 -16.36
N ALA A 61 -17.61 -45.63 -15.41
CA ALA A 61 -18.83 -44.91 -15.73
C ALA A 61 -18.38 -43.53 -16.22
N ALA A 62 -18.58 -43.30 -17.53
CA ALA A 62 -18.33 -42.02 -18.18
C ALA A 62 -19.07 -40.91 -17.42
N ALA A 63 -18.33 -40.19 -16.58
CA ALA A 63 -18.78 -38.92 -16.05
C ALA A 63 -18.95 -38.01 -17.26
N ALA A 64 -20.20 -37.69 -17.58
CA ALA A 64 -20.53 -36.64 -18.51
C ALA A 64 -19.81 -35.37 -18.03
N VAL A 65 -18.75 -35.01 -18.74
CA VAL A 65 -18.12 -33.71 -18.62
C VAL A 65 -19.17 -32.71 -19.04
N VAL A 66 -19.81 -32.07 -18.07
CA VAL A 66 -20.52 -30.82 -18.28
C VAL A 66 -19.45 -29.88 -18.83
N ALA A 67 -19.52 -29.63 -20.14
CA ALA A 67 -18.70 -28.62 -20.78
C ALA A 67 -18.95 -27.31 -20.02
N ALA A 68 -17.96 -26.88 -19.25
CA ALA A 68 -17.95 -25.55 -18.68
C ALA A 68 -18.18 -24.57 -19.83
N PRO A 69 -19.05 -23.56 -19.66
CA PRO A 69 -19.32 -22.59 -20.71
C PRO A 69 -17.98 -22.00 -21.16
N PRO A 70 -17.76 -21.82 -22.48
CA PRO A 70 -16.51 -21.30 -23.00
C PRO A 70 -16.19 -20.01 -22.26
N GLY A 71 -15.00 -19.97 -21.65
CA GLY A 71 -14.53 -18.88 -20.83
C GLY A 71 -14.80 -17.55 -21.51
N ALA A 72 -15.47 -16.65 -20.80
CA ALA A 72 -15.65 -15.28 -21.22
C ALA A 72 -14.28 -14.76 -21.66
N ALA A 73 -14.15 -14.41 -22.94
CA ALA A 73 -12.94 -13.83 -23.48
C ALA A 73 -12.51 -12.67 -22.56
N PRO A 74 -11.22 -12.55 -22.19
CA PRO A 74 -10.75 -11.46 -21.36
C PRO A 74 -11.18 -10.16 -22.03
N ALA A 75 -11.99 -9.37 -21.31
CA ALA A 75 -12.49 -8.10 -21.83
C ALA A 75 -11.28 -7.27 -22.27
N ALA A 76 -11.30 -6.82 -23.53
CA ALA A 76 -10.24 -5.98 -24.06
C ALA A 76 -10.03 -4.75 -23.16
N PRO A 77 -8.78 -4.35 -22.87
CA PRO A 77 -8.51 -3.20 -22.01
C PRO A 77 -9.24 -1.96 -22.51
N ARG A 78 -9.97 -1.28 -21.61
CA ARG A 78 -10.68 -0.04 -21.91
C ARG A 78 -9.93 1.14 -21.31
N THR A 79 -9.54 2.10 -22.15
CA THR A 79 -8.92 3.35 -21.69
C THR A 79 -9.97 4.44 -21.62
N LEU A 80 -10.02 5.14 -20.48
CA LEU A 80 -10.89 6.28 -20.25
C LEU A 80 -10.04 7.50 -19.87
N PRO A 81 -10.14 8.62 -20.60
CA PRO A 81 -9.50 9.86 -20.20
C PRO A 81 -10.14 10.40 -18.93
N LEU A 82 -9.31 10.87 -18.00
CA LEU A 82 -9.70 11.49 -16.75
C LEU A 82 -9.06 12.89 -16.66
N GLY A 83 -9.58 13.71 -15.75
CA GLY A 83 -9.06 15.05 -15.48
C GLY A 83 -9.17 15.39 -14.01
N VAL A 84 -8.96 14.41 -13.14
CA VAL A 84 -9.17 14.56 -11.70
C VAL A 84 -7.87 15.01 -11.03
N GLN A 85 -7.99 15.93 -10.07
CA GLN A 85 -6.88 16.41 -9.26
C GLN A 85 -7.20 16.26 -7.78
N GLY A 86 -6.26 15.70 -7.03
CA GLY A 86 -6.25 15.67 -5.58
C GLY A 86 -5.06 16.48 -5.04
N VAL A 87 -5.25 17.09 -3.88
CA VAL A 87 -4.19 17.82 -3.17
C VAL A 87 -4.13 17.37 -1.73
N ALA A 88 -2.93 17.09 -1.24
CA ALA A 88 -2.68 16.87 0.18
C ALA A 88 -2.09 18.14 0.79
N PRO A 89 -2.53 18.55 2.00
CA PRO A 89 -2.01 19.73 2.71
C PRO A 89 -0.49 19.79 2.83
N ALA A 90 0.19 18.65 2.91
CA ALA A 90 1.66 18.56 2.91
C ALA A 90 2.35 19.11 1.64
N GLY A 91 1.61 19.55 0.63
CA GLY A 91 2.16 20.14 -0.60
C GLY A 91 2.24 19.18 -1.78
N VAL A 92 1.58 18.01 -1.69
CA VAL A 92 1.48 17.05 -2.80
C VAL A 92 0.27 17.36 -3.65
N THR A 93 0.46 17.37 -4.96
CA THR A 93 -0.60 17.49 -5.95
C THR A 93 -0.57 16.28 -6.87
N VAL A 94 -1.66 15.51 -6.93
CA VAL A 94 -1.81 14.37 -7.84
C VAL A 94 -2.83 14.72 -8.92
N ARG A 95 -2.48 14.53 -10.19
CA ARG A 95 -3.40 14.60 -11.32
C ARG A 95 -3.49 13.23 -11.99
N VAL A 96 -4.71 12.76 -12.22
CA VAL A 96 -4.97 11.54 -12.98
C VAL A 96 -5.48 11.95 -14.36
N LYS A 97 -4.71 11.57 -15.39
CA LYS A 97 -4.95 11.93 -16.79
C LYS A 97 -5.77 10.86 -17.52
N SER A 98 -5.60 9.60 -17.15
CA SER A 98 -6.41 8.51 -17.71
C SER A 98 -6.37 7.27 -16.82
N VAL A 99 -7.33 6.38 -17.03
CA VAL A 99 -7.39 5.06 -16.41
C VAL A 99 -7.60 4.02 -17.50
N GLN A 100 -6.85 2.93 -17.42
CA GLN A 100 -6.99 1.76 -18.27
C GLN A 100 -7.46 0.59 -17.43
N ILE A 101 -8.66 0.10 -17.73
CA ILE A 101 -9.27 -1.04 -17.04
C ILE A 101 -8.97 -2.28 -17.86
N GLY A 102 -8.06 -3.13 -17.37
CA GLY A 102 -7.70 -4.41 -17.96
C GLY A 102 -8.32 -5.60 -17.23
N GLY A 103 -8.10 -6.81 -17.78
CA GLY A 103 -8.58 -8.05 -17.20
C GLY A 103 -7.88 -8.42 -15.87
N ASP A 104 -6.58 -8.12 -15.76
CA ASP A 104 -5.74 -8.54 -14.63
C ASP A 104 -5.17 -7.37 -13.82
N ALA A 105 -5.14 -6.18 -14.42
CA ALA A 105 -4.60 -4.98 -13.80
C ALA A 105 -5.35 -3.74 -14.28
N THR A 106 -5.38 -2.72 -13.42
CA THR A 106 -5.86 -1.38 -13.75
C THR A 106 -4.68 -0.43 -13.71
N VAL A 107 -4.50 0.37 -14.77
CA VAL A 107 -3.35 1.26 -14.91
C VAL A 107 -3.83 2.70 -14.92
N LEU A 108 -3.28 3.54 -14.06
CA LEU A 108 -3.57 4.97 -14.01
C LEU A 108 -2.39 5.75 -14.58
N ASP A 109 -2.66 6.62 -15.54
CA ASP A 109 -1.70 7.61 -16.00
C ASP A 109 -1.79 8.84 -15.09
N VAL A 110 -0.69 9.16 -14.41
CA VAL A 110 -0.65 10.18 -13.36
C VAL A 110 0.49 11.17 -13.56
N SER A 111 0.28 12.36 -13.03
CA SER A 111 1.30 13.38 -12.86
C SER A 111 1.23 13.88 -11.43
N ILE A 112 2.33 13.75 -10.70
CA ILE A 112 2.39 14.02 -9.28
C ILE A 112 3.48 15.04 -9.02
N SER A 113 3.14 16.17 -8.43
CA SER A 113 4.11 17.22 -8.09
C SER A 113 4.17 17.43 -6.59
N PHE A 114 5.35 17.80 -6.09
CA PHE A 114 5.55 18.09 -4.69
C PHE A 114 6.22 19.45 -4.50
N ALA A 115 5.61 20.31 -3.69
CA ALA A 115 6.15 21.60 -3.31
C ALA A 115 5.87 21.85 -1.83
N ASN A 116 6.92 21.89 -1.02
CA ASN A 116 6.82 22.14 0.41
C ASN A 116 8.03 22.95 0.89
N ARG A 117 7.86 23.77 1.92
CA ARG A 117 8.94 24.60 2.49
C ARG A 117 9.62 23.95 3.69
N ILE A 118 9.09 22.83 4.18
CA ILE A 118 9.53 22.18 5.42
C ILE A 118 10.44 20.98 5.17
N THR A 119 10.17 20.17 4.15
CA THR A 119 10.96 18.97 3.79
C THR A 119 11.28 18.94 2.30
N ASP A 120 12.43 18.36 1.94
CA ASP A 120 12.90 18.18 0.56
C ASP A 120 12.22 17.00 -0.15
N SER A 121 11.60 16.07 0.57
CA SER A 121 11.02 14.88 -0.05
C SER A 121 9.83 14.32 0.69
N THR A 122 9.01 13.57 -0.04
CA THR A 122 7.86 12.83 0.47
C THR A 122 7.68 11.50 -0.27
N MET A 123 6.92 10.58 0.32
CA MET A 123 6.72 9.21 -0.18
C MET A 123 5.22 8.91 -0.29
N LEU A 124 4.77 8.44 -1.45
CA LEU A 124 3.34 8.22 -1.70
C LEU A 124 2.88 6.77 -1.57
N ALA A 125 3.81 5.83 -1.45
CA ALA A 125 3.52 4.42 -1.19
C ALA A 125 4.33 3.86 -0.01
N LEU A 126 4.57 4.70 1.01
CA LEU A 126 5.19 4.26 2.26
C LEU A 126 4.22 3.41 3.08
N ALA A 127 2.95 3.84 3.13
CA ALA A 127 1.84 3.07 3.67
C ALA A 127 0.96 2.53 2.52
N ASP A 128 -0.18 1.95 2.88
CA ASP A 128 -1.02 1.24 1.93
C ASP A 128 -1.59 2.19 0.87
N THR A 129 -1.48 1.82 -0.40
CA THR A 129 -1.90 2.64 -1.54
C THR A 129 -2.67 1.76 -2.50
N TYR A 130 -3.93 2.13 -2.76
CA TYR A 130 -4.87 1.26 -3.45
C TYR A 130 -5.95 2.04 -4.20
N LEU A 131 -6.61 1.35 -5.12
CA LEU A 131 -7.91 1.72 -5.63
C LEU A 131 -8.97 0.94 -4.88
N GLN A 132 -10.05 1.60 -4.50
CA GLN A 132 -11.24 0.98 -3.95
C GLN A 132 -12.40 1.14 -4.92
N ASP A 133 -13.11 0.05 -5.20
CA ASP A 133 -14.34 0.08 -6.00
C ASP A 133 -15.58 0.33 -5.13
N GLU A 134 -16.73 0.48 -5.79
CA GLU A 134 -18.04 0.67 -5.12
C GLU A 134 -18.46 -0.53 -4.25
N SER A 135 -17.89 -1.72 -4.49
CA SER A 135 -18.10 -2.93 -3.70
C SER A 135 -17.25 -2.93 -2.41
N GLY A 136 -16.31 -1.99 -2.28
CA GLY A 136 -15.31 -1.93 -1.21
C GLY A 136 -14.05 -2.76 -1.47
N ALA A 137 -13.93 -3.42 -2.62
CA ALA A 137 -12.77 -4.22 -2.99
C ALA A 137 -11.55 -3.31 -3.19
N ARG A 138 -10.42 -3.69 -2.58
CA ARG A 138 -9.16 -2.93 -2.63
C ARG A 138 -8.17 -3.58 -3.59
N LEU A 139 -7.74 -2.82 -4.58
CA LEU A 139 -6.72 -3.18 -5.57
C LEU A 139 -5.45 -2.44 -5.19
N HIS A 140 -4.44 -3.14 -4.73
CA HIS A 140 -3.22 -2.52 -4.22
C HIS A 140 -2.27 -2.16 -5.37
N VAL A 141 -1.53 -1.07 -5.19
CA VAL A 141 -0.53 -0.64 -6.18
C VAL A 141 0.61 -1.66 -6.25
N LYS A 142 0.97 -2.07 -7.46
CA LYS A 142 2.26 -2.68 -7.74
C LYS A 142 3.31 -1.58 -7.66
N ARG A 143 4.11 -1.62 -6.61
CA ARG A 143 5.23 -0.68 -6.41
C ARG A 143 6.16 -0.69 -7.64
N PRO A 144 6.44 0.47 -8.25
CA PRO A 144 7.37 0.57 -9.37
C PRO A 144 8.77 0.08 -9.00
N ASP A 145 9.41 -0.71 -9.87
CA ASP A 145 10.69 -1.36 -9.56
C ASP A 145 11.81 -0.36 -9.24
N ASN A 146 11.85 0.78 -9.92
CA ASN A 146 12.87 1.82 -9.76
C ASN A 146 12.54 2.87 -8.69
N ASN A 147 11.29 2.94 -8.23
CA ASN A 147 10.84 3.91 -7.23
C ASN A 147 9.72 3.30 -6.39
N ARG A 148 10.08 2.33 -5.54
CA ARG A 148 9.11 1.48 -4.85
C ARG A 148 8.14 2.25 -3.95
N ASP A 149 8.64 3.28 -3.29
CA ASP A 149 7.85 4.09 -2.36
C ASP A 149 7.27 5.35 -3.01
N ILE A 150 7.47 5.51 -4.33
CA ILE A 150 7.03 6.67 -5.11
C ILE A 150 7.53 7.95 -4.44
N THR A 151 8.83 8.00 -4.18
CA THR A 151 9.49 9.16 -3.56
C THR A 151 9.55 10.31 -4.55
N ILE A 152 9.16 11.50 -4.11
CA ILE A 152 9.20 12.76 -4.88
C ILE A 152 10.00 13.77 -4.10
N ARG A 153 10.88 14.50 -4.79
CA ARG A 153 11.62 15.63 -4.22
C ARG A 153 10.89 16.94 -4.45
N GLU A 154 11.18 17.92 -3.61
CA GLU A 154 10.65 19.27 -3.67
C GLU A 154 10.98 19.90 -5.03
N GLY A 155 9.98 20.58 -5.61
CA GLY A 155 10.07 21.18 -6.93
C GLY A 155 10.03 20.18 -8.09
N GLN A 156 9.94 18.86 -7.83
CA GLN A 156 9.84 17.87 -8.88
C GLN A 156 8.40 17.45 -9.21
N THR A 157 8.25 16.99 -10.44
CA THR A 157 7.06 16.31 -10.94
C THR A 157 7.43 14.90 -11.39
N LEU A 158 6.74 13.89 -10.86
CA LEU A 158 6.75 12.53 -11.38
C LEU A 158 5.58 12.33 -12.33
N ASP A 159 5.89 12.10 -13.61
CA ASP A 159 4.94 11.60 -14.59
C ASP A 159 5.16 10.10 -14.81
N GLY A 160 4.06 9.34 -14.87
CA GLY A 160 4.16 7.91 -15.11
C GLY A 160 2.86 7.17 -14.86
N GLN A 161 3.00 5.86 -14.69
CA GLN A 161 1.86 4.97 -14.53
C GLN A 161 1.88 4.30 -13.17
N LEU A 162 0.72 4.26 -12.53
CA LEU A 162 0.47 3.44 -11.35
C LEU A 162 -0.32 2.21 -11.77
N VAL A 163 0.27 1.04 -11.55
CA VAL A 163 -0.35 -0.24 -11.88
C VAL A 163 -0.96 -0.82 -10.62
N PHE A 164 -2.24 -1.14 -10.65
CA PHE A 164 -2.96 -1.77 -9.54
C PHE A 164 -3.32 -3.19 -9.94
N LEU A 165 -2.93 -4.16 -9.11
CA LEU A 165 -3.17 -5.57 -9.41
C LEU A 165 -4.60 -5.95 -9.07
N GLY A 166 -5.24 -6.63 -10.01
CA GLY A 166 -6.62 -7.08 -9.93
C GLY A 166 -7.54 -6.32 -10.89
N ARG A 167 -8.79 -6.77 -10.90
CA ARG A 167 -9.78 -6.39 -11.91
C ARG A 167 -10.80 -5.42 -11.33
N VAL A 168 -11.01 -4.30 -12.01
CA VAL A 168 -12.18 -3.44 -11.80
C VAL A 168 -13.33 -3.95 -12.66
N LEU A 169 -14.54 -4.01 -12.11
CA LEU A 169 -15.70 -4.40 -12.89
C LEU A 169 -15.99 -3.33 -13.96
N PRO A 170 -16.30 -3.71 -15.20
CA PRO A 170 -16.58 -2.72 -16.25
C PRO A 170 -17.87 -1.91 -16.00
N THR A 171 -18.69 -2.33 -15.04
CA THR A 171 -19.90 -1.63 -14.59
C THR A 171 -19.62 -0.62 -13.47
N THR A 172 -18.42 -0.61 -12.89
CA THR A 172 -18.04 0.34 -11.83
C THR A 172 -18.07 1.76 -12.37
N ARG A 173 -18.73 2.65 -11.63
CA ARG A 173 -18.93 4.05 -12.01
C ARG A 173 -17.93 4.98 -11.34
N THR A 174 -17.47 4.61 -10.16
CA THR A 174 -16.54 5.42 -9.37
C THR A 174 -15.47 4.52 -8.78
N LEU A 175 -14.22 4.97 -8.81
CA LEU A 175 -13.12 4.39 -8.04
C LEU A 175 -12.58 5.41 -7.06
N LYS A 176 -12.22 4.98 -5.86
CA LYS A 176 -11.52 5.83 -4.91
C LYS A 176 -10.03 5.49 -4.93
N LEU A 177 -9.19 6.44 -5.32
CA LEU A 177 -7.73 6.31 -5.21
C LEU A 177 -7.29 6.83 -3.84
N VAL A 178 -6.63 5.96 -3.09
CA VAL A 178 -6.10 6.23 -1.75
C VAL A 178 -4.58 6.07 -1.77
N PHE A 179 -3.87 7.09 -1.31
CA PHE A 179 -2.44 7.05 -1.02
C PHE A 179 -2.21 7.10 0.48
N ASN A 180 -1.25 6.29 0.94
CA ASN A 180 -0.84 6.19 2.34
C ASN A 180 -2.04 6.12 3.32
N ASP A 181 -2.89 5.10 3.17
CA ASP A 181 -4.04 4.87 4.06
C ASP A 181 -3.63 4.89 5.53
N GLY A 182 -4.45 5.53 6.35
CA GLY A 182 -4.20 5.74 7.78
C GLY A 182 -3.33 6.96 8.13
N ASN A 183 -2.69 7.63 7.15
CA ASN A 183 -1.94 8.86 7.41
C ASN A 183 -2.82 10.10 7.24
N ASP A 184 -2.53 11.14 8.02
CA ASP A 184 -3.11 12.47 7.80
C ASP A 184 -2.53 13.14 6.55
N GLY A 185 -3.30 14.03 5.93
CA GLY A 185 -2.87 14.78 4.75
C GLY A 185 -1.73 15.78 5.00
N ASP A 186 -1.52 16.18 6.26
CA ASP A 186 -0.44 17.07 6.71
C ASP A 186 0.86 16.32 7.06
N ASN A 187 0.86 14.98 6.98
CA ASN A 187 2.08 14.20 7.21
C ASN A 187 3.12 14.51 6.12
N ILE A 188 4.17 15.22 6.51
CA ILE A 188 5.22 15.69 5.59
C ILE A 188 6.06 14.55 4.97
N VAL A 189 6.14 13.40 5.63
CA VAL A 189 6.93 12.25 5.15
C VAL A 189 6.13 11.40 4.18
N ALA A 190 4.87 11.12 4.53
CA ALA A 190 3.98 10.28 3.75
C ALA A 190 2.53 10.78 3.91
N PRO A 191 2.11 11.79 3.14
CA PRO A 191 0.79 12.38 3.29
C PRO A 191 -0.28 11.38 2.85
N GLY A 192 -1.35 11.31 3.65
CA GLY A 192 -2.57 10.64 3.24
C GLY A 192 -3.30 11.45 2.18
N LEU A 193 -3.78 10.79 1.13
CA LEU A 193 -4.64 11.42 0.12
C LEU A 193 -5.72 10.44 -0.32
N SER A 194 -6.94 10.94 -0.48
CA SER A 194 -8.05 10.19 -1.06
C SER A 194 -8.75 11.05 -2.10
N MET A 195 -9.04 10.50 -3.27
CA MET A 195 -9.81 11.17 -4.31
C MET A 195 -10.68 10.20 -5.10
N ASP A 196 -11.85 10.67 -5.52
CA ASP A 196 -12.79 9.91 -6.32
C ASP A 196 -12.53 10.11 -7.82
N LEU A 197 -12.52 9.01 -8.56
CA LEU A 197 -12.26 8.91 -9.98
C LEU A 197 -13.55 8.47 -10.67
N PRO A 198 -14.27 9.37 -11.35
CA PRO A 198 -15.47 9.02 -12.09
C PRO A 198 -15.07 8.26 -13.36
N LEU A 199 -15.52 7.01 -13.47
CA LEU A 199 -15.28 6.13 -14.62
C LEU A 199 -16.37 6.23 -15.70
N GLN A 200 -17.46 6.92 -15.41
CA GLN A 200 -18.47 7.26 -16.40
C GLN A 200 -18.16 8.68 -16.87
N ALA A 201 -17.99 8.85 -18.18
CA ALA A 201 -17.99 10.18 -18.78
C ALA A 201 -19.34 10.84 -18.44
N GLY A 202 -19.28 12.02 -17.83
CA GLY A 202 -20.46 12.88 -17.69
C GLY A 202 -20.97 13.34 -19.05
#